data_AF-L1Q3N1-F1
#
_entry.id   AF-L1Q3N1-F1
#
_cell.length_a   1.000
_cell.length_b   1.000
_cell.length_c   1.000
_cell.angle_alpha   90.00
_cell.angle_beta   90.00
_cell.angle_gamma   90.00
#
_symmetry.space_group_name_H-M   'P 1'
#
loop_
_entity.id
_entity.type
_entity.pdbx_description
1 polymer ?
#
loop_
_entity_poly.entity_id
_entity_poly.type
_entity_poly.pdbx_seq_one_letter_code
_entity_poly.pdbx_strand_id
1 'polypeptide(L)' 'MEYKVAEVSEIEFEAIKKAEKLMKDETGKDFIMGAWERNK' A
#
# COMPACT_ATOMS: atom_id res chain seq x y z
N MET A 1 12.19 -15.29 10.03
CA MET A 1 12.15 -14.04 9.23
C MET A 1 11.15 -13.14 9.91
N GLU A 2 11.64 -12.10 10.58
CA GLU A 2 10.77 -11.10 11.19
C GLU A 2 10.40 -10.08 10.11
N TYR A 3 9.12 -9.75 10.05
CA TYR A 3 8.59 -8.74 9.15
C TYR A 3 8.00 -7.63 10.02
N LYS A 4 8.25 -6.38 9.64
CA LYS A 4 7.57 -5.23 10.25
C LYS A 4 6.69 -4.53 9.23
N VAL A 5 5.69 -3.82 9.73
CA VAL A 5 4.95 -2.86 8.92
C VAL A 5 5.98 -1.90 8.32
N ALA A 6 5.97 -1.77 7.01
CA ALA A 6 6.93 -0.91 6.34
C ALA A 6 6.70 0.54 6.79
N GLU A 7 7.77 1.24 7.15
CA GLU A 7 7.72 2.69 7.25
C GLU A 7 7.58 3.26 5.85
N VAL A 8 6.47 3.96 5.61
CA VAL A 8 6.11 4.47 4.28
C VAL A 8 6.36 5.97 4.26
N SER A 9 7.15 6.44 3.30
CA SER A 9 7.29 7.89 3.06
C SER A 9 5.99 8.47 2.50
N GLU A 10 5.87 9.81 2.53
CA GLU A 10 4.70 10.51 1.98
C GLU A 10 4.51 10.25 0.49
N ILE A 11 5.61 10.18 -0.29
CA ILE A 11 5.56 9.89 -1.73
C ILE A 11 5.05 8.47 -1.98
N GLU A 12 5.53 7.50 -1.20
CA GLU A 12 5.07 6.12 -1.30
C GLU A 12 3.60 6.03 -0.90
N PHE A 13 3.19 6.67 0.19
CA PHE A 13 1.78 6.70 0.62
C PHE A 13 0.84 7.26 -0.47
N GLU A 14 1.23 8.35 -1.13
CA GLU A 14 0.49 8.91 -2.26
C GLU A 14 0.40 7.94 -3.44
N ALA A 15 1.47 7.21 -3.76
CA ALA A 15 1.46 6.18 -4.79
C ALA A 15 0.52 5.02 -4.43
N ILE A 16 0.53 4.58 -3.16
CA ILE A 16 -0.40 3.57 -2.64
C ILE A 16 -1.85 4.03 -2.83
N LYS A 17 -2.17 5.26 -2.42
CA LYS A 17 -3.54 5.79 -2.52
C LYS A 17 -4.02 5.92 -3.95
N LYS A 18 -3.14 6.28 -4.89
CA LYS A 18 -3.47 6.30 -6.31
C LYS A 18 -3.81 4.91 -6.84
N ALA A 19 -3.06 3.88 -6.44
CA ALA A 19 -3.34 2.51 -6.82
C ALA A 19 -4.67 2.00 -6.25
N GLU A 20 -4.93 2.26 -4.96
CA GLU A 20 -6.21 1.89 -4.32
C GLU A 20 -7.39 2.55 -5.03
N LYS A 21 -7.27 3.84 -5.37
CA LYS A 21 -8.30 4.57 -6.10
C LYS A 21 -8.53 3.99 -7.51
N LEU A 22 -7.45 3.70 -8.25
CA LEU A 22 -7.55 3.10 -9.57
C LEU A 22 -8.32 1.77 -9.52
N MET A 23 -7.97 0.90 -8.58
CA MET A 23 -8.64 -0.40 -8.41
C MET A 23 -10.12 -0.24 -8.08
N LYS A 24 -10.47 0.76 -7.27
CA LYS A 24 -11.86 1.09 -6.99
C LYS A 24 -12.60 1.57 -8.23
N ASP A 25 -11.99 2.46 -8.99
CA ASP A 25 -12.58 3.03 -10.21
C ASP A 25 -12.82 1.93 -11.27
N GLU A 26 -11.93 0.94 -11.39
CA GLU A 26 -12.05 -0.16 -12.37
C GLU A 26 -12.99 -1.29 -11.94
N THR A 27 -13.06 -1.60 -10.63
CA THR A 27 -13.72 -2.81 -10.15
C THR A 27 -14.94 -2.55 -9.27
N GLY A 28 -15.14 -1.30 -8.82
CA GLY A 28 -16.14 -0.91 -7.83
C GLY A 28 -15.87 -1.39 -6.41
N LYS A 29 -14.71 -2.00 -6.14
CA LYS A 29 -14.37 -2.59 -4.83
C LYS A 29 -13.30 -1.77 -4.12
N ASP A 30 -13.44 -1.65 -2.80
CA ASP A 30 -12.42 -1.04 -1.95
C ASP A 30 -11.29 -2.05 -1.67
N PHE A 31 -10.08 -1.73 -2.13
CA PHE A 31 -8.86 -2.46 -1.81
C PHE A 31 -8.03 -1.67 -0.83
N ILE A 32 -7.37 -2.37 0.09
CA ILE A 32 -6.41 -1.79 1.05
C ILE A 32 -5.06 -2.44 0.78
N MET A 33 -4.02 -1.63 0.61
CA MET A 33 -2.67 -2.14 0.38
C MET A 33 -1.86 -2.12 1.67
N GLY A 34 -1.40 -3.31 2.10
CA GLY A 34 -0.49 -3.48 3.22
C GLY A 34 0.96 -3.59 2.77
N ALA A 35 1.82 -2.71 3.26
CA ALA A 35 3.26 -2.76 2.98
C ALA A 35 4.02 -3.41 4.14
N TRP A 36 4.88 -4.39 3.81
CA TRP A 36 5.70 -5.12 4.78
C TRP A 36 7.16 -5.12 4.32
N GLU A 37 8.08 -4.93 5.24
CA GLU A 37 9.52 -5.02 4.99
C GLU A 37 10.14 -6.14 5.83
N ARG A 38 11.17 -6.79 5.27
CA ARG A 38 11.95 -7.77 6.02
C ARG A 38 12.85 -7.02 7.01
N ASN A 39 12.85 -7.43 8.27
CA ASN A 39 13.90 -7.02 9.20
C ASN A 39 15.25 -7.51 8.63
N LYS A 40 16.19 -6.58 8.44
CA LYS A 40 17.57 -6.87 8.05
C LYS A 40 18.30 -7.59 9.17
#